data_AF-A0A434WMS8-F1
#
_entry.id   AF-A0A434WMS8-F1
#
_cell.length_a   1.000
_cell.length_b   1.000
_cell.length_c   1.000
_cell.angle_alpha   90.00
_cell.angle_beta   90.00
_cell.angle_gamma   90.00
#
_symmetry.space_group_name_H-M   'P 1'
#
loop_
_entity.id
_entity.type
_entity.pdbx_description
1 polymer ?
#
loop_
_entity_poly.entity_id
_entity_poly.type
_entity_poly.pdbx_seq_one_letter_code
_entity_poly.pdbx_strand_id
1 'polypeptide(L)' 'AIAAKLKQLLGIGFHETARDGSVTLEPVYCLGLCACAPSAMLDGAVIGRLDDEKLDEIVAEVRS' A
#
# COMPACT_ATOMS: atom_id res chain seq x y z
N ALA A 1 -11.39 -4.86 -0.54
CA ALA A 1 -11.42 -4.22 0.79
C ALA A 1 -10.12 -3.46 1.05
N ILE A 2 -8.98 -4.15 1.22
CA ILE A 2 -7.65 -3.57 1.52
C ILE A 2 -7.27 -2.41 0.59
N ALA A 3 -7.29 -2.61 -0.73
CA ALA A 3 -6.94 -1.54 -1.67
C ALA A 3 -7.84 -0.30 -1.58
N ALA A 4 -9.14 -0.48 -1.30
CA ALA A 4 -10.06 0.65 -1.15
C ALA A 4 -9.76 1.43 0.14
N LYS A 5 -9.49 0.71 1.24
CA LYS A 5 -9.11 1.31 2.52
C LYS A 5 -7.80 2.09 2.42
N LEU A 6 -6.78 1.52 1.76
CA LEU A 6 -5.49 2.19 1.57
C LEU A 6 -5.66 3.50 0.77
N LYS A 7 -6.48 3.50 -0.29
CA LYS A 7 -6.82 4.74 -1.03
C LYS A 7 -7.49 5.79 -0.14
N GLN A 8 -8.39 5.38 0.75
CA GLN A 8 -9.04 6.29 1.69
C GLN A 8 -8.06 6.88 2.71
N LEU A 9 -7.16 6.07 3.25
CA LEU A 9 -6.14 6.51 4.22
C LEU A 9 -5.13 7.46 3.58
N LEU A 10 -4.67 7.16 2.38
CA LEU A 10 -3.70 8.00 1.67
C LEU A 10 -4.33 9.22 1.00
N GLY A 11 -5.63 9.16 0.69
CA GLY A 11 -6.36 10.22 -0.02
C GLY A 11 -6.01 10.31 -1.50
N ILE A 12 -5.50 9.23 -2.10
CA ILE A 12 -5.09 9.15 -3.51
C ILE A 12 -5.64 7.89 -4.18
N GLY A 13 -5.80 7.95 -5.50
CA GLY A 13 -6.15 6.86 -6.39
C GLY A 13 -4.96 5.99 -6.80
N PHE A 14 -5.23 5.03 -7.70
CA PHE A 14 -4.14 4.32 -8.38
C PHE A 14 -3.51 5.24 -9.42
N HIS A 15 -2.20 5.11 -9.63
CA HIS A 15 -1.40 5.96 -10.52
C HIS A 15 -1.36 7.43 -10.10
N GLU A 16 -1.69 7.72 -8.84
CA GLU A 16 -1.60 9.04 -8.25
C GLU A 16 -0.47 9.07 -7.22
N THR A 17 0.17 10.23 -7.13
CA THR A 17 1.17 10.54 -6.10
C THR A 17 0.54 11.50 -5.09
N ALA A 18 0.80 11.27 -3.81
CA ALA A 18 0.40 12.16 -2.74
C ALA A 18 0.93 13.59 -2.99
N ARG A 19 0.16 14.60 -2.57
CA ARG A 19 0.46 16.01 -2.85
C ARG A 19 1.79 16.49 -2.22
N ASP A 20 2.18 15.87 -1.12
CA ASP A 20 3.45 16.09 -0.44
C ASP A 20 4.63 15.35 -1.10
N GLY A 21 4.36 14.52 -2.13
CA GLY A 21 5.36 13.72 -2.83
C GLY A 21 5.81 12.48 -2.07
N SER A 22 5.16 12.14 -0.95
CA SER A 22 5.58 11.06 -0.05
C SER A 22 5.47 9.66 -0.66
N VAL A 23 4.40 9.41 -1.43
CA VAL A 23 4.08 8.08 -1.94
C VAL A 23 3.33 8.13 -3.25
N THR A 24 3.59 7.16 -4.12
CA THR A 24 2.78 6.87 -5.32
C THR A 24 2.11 5.52 -5.14
N LEU A 25 0.80 5.45 -5.37
CA LEU A 25 0.04 4.22 -5.25
C LEU A 25 -0.10 3.52 -6.61
N GLU A 26 0.69 2.48 -6.85
CA GLU A 26 0.65 1.70 -8.09
C GLU A 26 -0.09 0.35 -7.91
N PRO A 27 -0.95 -0.05 -8.85
CA PRO A 27 -1.48 -1.41 -8.89
C PRO A 27 -0.42 -2.37 -9.45
N VAL A 28 -0.24 -3.52 -8.81
CA VAL A 28 0.68 -4.56 -9.27
C VAL A 28 -0.07 -5.87 -9.50
N TYR A 29 0.13 -6.45 -10.68
CA TYR A 29 -0.38 -7.76 -11.02
C TYR A 29 0.61 -8.84 -10.56
N CYS A 30 0.33 -9.41 -9.39
CA CYS A 30 1.11 -10.45 -8.73
C CYS A 30 2.49 -10.00 -8.21
N LEU A 31 2.74 -10.26 -6.93
CA LEU A 31 4.05 -10.11 -6.28
C LEU A 31 4.70 -11.47 -5.95
N GLY A 32 4.14 -12.58 -6.44
CA GLY A 32 4.61 -13.93 -6.11
C GLY A 32 4.24 -14.42 -4.71
N LEU A 33 3.41 -13.69 -3.95
CA LEU A 33 2.97 -14.05 -2.59
C LEU A 33 1.54 -14.59 -2.54
N CYS A 34 1.16 -15.45 -3.49
CA CYS A 34 -0.20 -15.98 -3.56
C CYS A 34 -0.62 -16.65 -2.22
N ALA A 35 0.29 -17.34 -1.54
CA ALA A 35 0.03 -17.98 -0.24
C ALA A 35 -0.05 -17.00 0.95
N CYS A 36 0.43 -15.77 0.77
CA CYS A 36 0.43 -14.72 1.78
C CYS A 36 -0.38 -13.50 1.29
N ALA A 37 -1.35 -13.69 0.40
CA ALA A 37 -2.28 -12.64 0.01
C ALA A 37 -3.12 -12.22 1.23
N PRO A 38 -3.55 -10.94 1.33
CA PRO A 38 -3.23 -9.82 0.44
C PRO A 38 -1.79 -9.30 0.64
N SER A 39 -1.18 -8.72 -0.40
CA SER A 39 0.22 -8.26 -0.37
C SER A 39 0.42 -6.92 -1.06
N ALA A 40 1.43 -6.17 -0.60
CA ALA A 40 1.91 -4.93 -1.22
C ALA A 40 3.45 -4.90 -1.21
N MET A 41 4.02 -3.86 -1.81
CA MET A 41 5.45 -3.58 -1.79
C MET A 41 5.65 -2.10 -1.51
N LEU A 42 6.52 -1.78 -0.57
CA LEU A 42 6.92 -0.42 -0.22
C LEU A 42 8.44 -0.32 -0.42
N ASP A 43 8.89 0.58 -1.28
CA ASP A 43 10.32 0.79 -1.59
C ASP A 43 11.12 -0.50 -1.89
N GLY A 44 10.49 -1.46 -2.57
CA GLY A 44 11.09 -2.76 -2.91
C GLY A 44 10.97 -3.82 -1.82
N ALA A 45 10.56 -3.45 -0.60
CA ALA A 45 10.27 -4.39 0.47
C ALA A 45 8.85 -4.95 0.34
N VAL A 46 8.74 -6.26 0.25
CA VAL A 46 7.47 -6.96 0.05
C VAL A 46 6.81 -7.26 1.40
N ILE A 47 5.52 -6.90 1.51
CA ILE A 47 4.71 -7.06 2.72
C ILE A 47 3.55 -7.99 2.38
N GLY A 48 3.51 -9.16 3.01
CA GLY A 48 2.42 -10.13 2.90
C GLY A 48 1.47 -10.12 4.09
N ARG A 49 0.32 -10.78 3.93
CA ARG A 49 -0.76 -10.89 4.92
C ARG A 49 -1.16 -9.53 5.44
N LEU A 50 -1.50 -8.62 4.52
CA LEU A 50 -1.98 -7.29 4.87
C LEU A 50 -3.32 -7.38 5.60
N ASP A 51 -3.36 -6.70 6.72
CA ASP A 51 -4.53 -6.45 7.56
C ASP A 51 -4.61 -4.95 7.85
N ASP A 52 -5.57 -4.57 8.70
CA ASP A 52 -5.81 -3.17 9.02
C ASP A 52 -4.64 -2.52 9.76
N GLU A 53 -3.97 -3.25 10.66
CA GLU A 53 -2.84 -2.76 11.46
C GLU A 53 -1.64 -2.45 10.56
N LYS A 54 -1.30 -3.36 9.64
CA LYS A 54 -0.21 -3.12 8.66
C LYS A 54 -0.51 -1.98 7.70
N LEU A 55 -1.78 -1.73 7.37
CA LEU A 55 -2.12 -0.58 6.54
C LEU A 55 -1.80 0.73 7.28
N ASP A 56 -2.13 0.81 8.57
CA ASP A 56 -1.85 1.99 9.38
C ASP A 56 -0.34 2.20 9.54
N GLU A 57 0.45 1.12 9.71
CA GLU A 57 1.91 1.16 9.71
C GLU A 57 2.49 1.70 8.39
N ILE A 58 2.03 1.19 7.24
CA ILE A 58 2.47 1.65 5.91
C ILE A 58 2.18 3.15 5.75
N VAL A 59 1.00 3.62 6.18
CA VAL A 59 0.60 5.02 6.06
C VAL A 59 1.44 5.92 6.97
N ALA A 60 1.78 5.46 8.18
CA ALA A 60 2.65 6.18 9.10
C ALA A 60 4.09 6.29 8.57
N GLU A 61 4.60 5.21 7.99
CA GLU A 61 5.95 5.17 7.41
C GLU A 61 6.09 6.17 6.26
N VAL A 62 5.15 6.16 5.30
CA VAL A 62 5.27 7.05 4.13
C VAL A 62 5.07 8.53 4.47
N ARG A 63 4.38 8.85 5.58
CA ARG A 63 4.10 10.24 5.97
C ARG A 63 5.10 10.83 6.97
N SER A 64 6.15 10.09 7.34
CA SER A 64 7.21 10.56 8.25
C SER A 64 8.27 11.38 7.52
#